data_AF-A0A0G1EJN9-F1
#
_entry.id   AF-A0A0G1EJN9-F1
#
_cell.length_a   1.000
_cell.length_b   1.000
_cell.length_c   1.000
_cell.angle_alpha   90.00
_cell.angle_beta   90.00
_cell.angle_gamma   90.00
#
_symmetry.space_group_name_H-M   'P 1'
#
loop_
_entity.id
_entity.type
_entity.pdbx_description
1 polymer ?
#
loop_
_entity_poly.entity_id
_entity_poly.type
_entity_poly.pdbx_seq_one_letter_code
_entity_poly.pdbx_strand_id
1 'polypeptide(L)'
;MRVDIPKRYFEMFKYFNSQNVYGRVADFPVHSFWGWVYYDWDPATRLGYQGAGFLWFGIKQPLMDREFDRWNLLNEQYYREMSYAVYSRDSELLTDVLDKYKIRWLLLDESVMIPAADSKQLFYPEIKKLFTETQKIVLNRDFGQGLAVYEYTPVQSISRVETFDTFYPVGDVVYKEPYDTVYSYYNPYISGGEESFPYVGLTNTDETIKEEYIQERGDFTFIDPKFITGDAILSGKDESGEKSVRVPLTATFERLPGDTGLVFSVNHISSGEELVRTVFDGIKSGSAVAMSINNDPRGLFLNSFEYGKKEVSFYYNIGAPNNLDIYTLKQGDVSVAGSIGELEPCSDLYGQSSYEVERLEDGFTLTGSGLKACLTLPVASVLEGDAESGVSHPY
;
A
#
# COMPACT_ATOMS: atom_id res chain seq x y z
N MET A 1 45.57 17.21 -0.72
CA MET A 1 45.53 18.01 0.53
C MET A 1 45.28 17.05 1.67
N ARG A 2 46.08 17.07 2.74
CA ARG A 2 45.89 16.20 3.90
C ARG A 2 44.90 16.89 4.84
N VAL A 3 43.79 16.23 5.16
CA VAL A 3 42.79 16.74 6.10
C VAL A 3 43.10 16.15 7.49
N ASP A 4 43.16 16.99 8.51
CA ASP A 4 43.39 16.56 9.90
C ASP A 4 42.05 16.19 10.57
N ILE A 5 41.76 14.89 10.62
CA ILE A 5 40.55 14.35 11.23
C ILE A 5 40.61 14.52 12.78
N PRO A 6 39.56 15.04 13.43
CA PRO A 6 39.53 15.21 14.88
C PRO A 6 39.80 13.92 15.67
N LYS A 7 40.54 14.03 16.78
CA LYS A 7 40.94 12.88 17.62
C LYS A 7 39.77 12.02 18.12
N ARG A 8 38.61 12.66 18.38
CA ARG A 8 37.37 12.00 18.82
C ARG A 8 36.89 10.89 17.88
N TYR A 9 37.12 10.99 16.57
CA TYR A 9 36.77 9.93 15.62
C TYR A 9 37.63 8.68 15.83
N PHE A 10 38.92 8.86 16.15
CA PHE A 10 39.80 7.73 16.45
C PHE A 10 39.46 7.08 17.81
N GLU A 11 38.95 7.85 18.76
CA GLU A 11 38.41 7.31 20.02
C GLU A 11 37.13 6.51 19.78
N MET A 12 36.23 7.03 18.93
CA MET A 12 35.05 6.31 18.46
C MET A 12 35.41 5.03 17.71
N PHE A 13 36.42 5.05 16.83
CA PHE A 13 36.92 3.85 16.17
C PHE A 13 37.46 2.83 17.18
N LYS A 14 38.19 3.27 18.21
CA LYS A 14 38.63 2.36 19.29
C LYS A 14 37.46 1.74 20.04
N TYR A 15 36.41 2.53 20.32
CA TYR A 15 35.18 2.03 20.93
C TYR A 15 34.49 0.97 20.05
N PHE A 16 34.31 1.21 18.76
CA PHE A 16 33.73 0.22 17.85
C PHE A 16 34.60 -1.03 17.73
N ASN A 17 35.92 -0.87 17.71
CA ASN A 17 36.87 -1.97 17.68
C ASN A 17 36.85 -2.85 18.94
N SER A 18 36.34 -2.35 20.07
CA SER A 18 36.18 -3.15 21.30
C SER A 18 34.85 -3.89 21.38
N GLN A 19 33.91 -3.65 20.46
CA GLN A 19 32.60 -4.32 20.47
C GLN A 19 32.72 -5.71 19.86
N ASN A 20 32.34 -6.73 20.64
CA ASN A 20 32.42 -8.14 20.24
C ASN A 20 31.08 -8.74 19.80
N VAL A 21 29.99 -7.98 19.95
CA VAL A 21 28.64 -8.40 19.53
C VAL A 21 28.41 -8.06 18.06
N TYR A 22 27.53 -8.82 17.40
CA TYR A 22 27.12 -8.51 16.04
C TYR A 22 26.05 -7.41 16.01
N GLY A 23 26.12 -6.57 14.99
CA GLY A 23 25.18 -5.51 14.71
C GLY A 23 25.72 -4.60 13.61
N ARG A 24 24.83 -3.86 12.97
CA ARG A 24 25.20 -2.82 12.00
C ARG A 24 25.18 -1.44 12.65
N VAL A 25 25.88 -0.51 12.03
CA VAL A 25 25.95 0.89 12.45
C VAL A 25 25.17 1.72 11.44
N ALA A 26 24.21 2.51 11.91
CA ALA A 26 23.55 3.55 11.13
C ALA A 26 24.15 4.91 11.51
N ASP A 27 24.59 5.68 10.52
CA ASP A 27 25.10 7.03 10.72
C ASP A 27 24.02 8.09 10.43
N PHE A 28 24.01 9.12 11.29
CA PHE A 28 23.07 10.22 11.26
C PHE A 28 23.84 11.53 11.21
N PRO A 29 23.37 12.51 10.43
CA PRO A 29 22.02 12.58 9.84
C PRO A 29 21.91 11.96 8.44
N VAL A 30 20.77 11.30 8.16
CA VAL A 30 20.43 10.66 6.87
C VAL A 30 19.85 11.64 5.84
N HIS A 31 20.46 12.82 5.73
CA HIS A 31 19.91 14.00 5.05
C HIS A 31 20.16 14.06 3.53
N SER A 32 21.18 13.35 3.04
CA SER A 32 21.70 13.54 1.70
C SER A 32 21.29 12.38 0.80
N PHE A 33 20.43 12.64 -0.19
CA PHE A 33 20.09 11.68 -1.24
C PHE A 33 21.32 11.22 -2.03
N TRP A 34 22.35 12.06 -2.14
CA TRP A 34 23.53 11.79 -2.97
C TRP A 34 24.70 11.18 -2.18
N GLY A 35 24.61 11.06 -0.85
CA GLY A 35 25.65 10.45 -0.03
C GLY A 35 26.98 11.23 0.05
N TRP A 36 27.00 12.48 -0.39
CA TRP A 36 28.17 13.33 -0.21
C TRP A 36 28.07 14.08 1.13
N VAL A 37 29.10 13.98 1.95
CA VAL A 37 29.11 14.49 3.33
C VAL A 37 30.12 15.63 3.46
N TYR A 38 29.73 16.65 4.21
CA TYR A 38 30.52 17.81 4.52
C TYR A 38 30.60 17.98 6.03
N TYR A 39 31.79 18.28 6.54
CA TYR A 39 32.03 18.48 7.96
C TYR A 39 32.61 19.87 8.23
N ASP A 40 32.16 20.50 9.32
CA ASP A 40 32.60 21.83 9.77
C ASP A 40 33.47 21.79 11.04
N TRP A 41 34.52 20.95 11.02
CA TRP A 41 35.36 20.71 12.20
C TRP A 41 36.11 21.94 12.73
N ASP A 42 36.51 22.87 11.86
CA ASP A 42 37.17 24.11 12.28
C ASP A 42 36.12 25.17 12.66
N PRO A 43 36.03 25.57 13.95
CA PRO A 43 35.03 26.55 14.38
C PRO A 43 35.24 27.95 13.79
N ALA A 44 36.47 28.30 13.39
CA ALA A 44 36.81 29.60 12.86
C ALA A 44 36.54 29.71 11.35
N THR A 45 36.88 28.67 10.60
CA THR A 45 36.74 28.67 9.13
C THR A 45 35.51 27.93 8.62
N ARG A 46 34.88 27.10 9.47
CA ARG A 46 33.84 26.14 9.09
C ARG A 46 34.28 25.14 8.02
N LEU A 47 35.59 24.95 7.86
CA LEU A 47 36.16 24.00 6.93
C LEU A 47 36.53 22.70 7.66
N GLY A 48 36.37 21.59 6.96
CA GLY A 48 36.74 20.27 7.45
C GLY A 48 36.93 19.32 6.28
N TYR A 49 36.21 18.20 6.31
CA TYR A 49 36.21 17.20 5.26
C TYR A 49 35.03 17.38 4.31
N GLN A 50 35.25 17.11 3.03
CA GLN A 50 34.23 17.00 2.02
C GLN A 50 34.51 15.73 1.21
N GLY A 51 33.53 14.84 1.11
CA GLY A 51 33.75 13.58 0.39
C GLY A 51 32.62 12.58 0.51
N ALA A 52 32.91 11.39 -0.01
CA ALA A 52 32.10 10.19 0.16
C ALA A 52 31.92 9.77 1.64
N GLY A 53 32.87 10.14 2.50
CA GLY A 53 32.92 9.70 3.89
C GLY A 53 34.25 9.04 4.24
N PHE A 54 34.46 8.75 5.52
CA PHE A 54 35.69 8.11 6.02
C PHE A 54 35.45 7.11 7.16
N LEU A 55 34.20 6.99 7.62
CA LEU A 55 33.85 6.20 8.80
C LEU A 55 34.19 4.71 8.63
N TRP A 56 33.97 4.16 7.43
CA TRP A 56 34.24 2.75 7.10
C TRP A 56 35.73 2.37 7.12
N PHE A 57 36.66 3.33 7.15
CA PHE A 57 38.08 3.00 7.34
C PHE A 57 38.41 2.64 8.80
N GLY A 58 37.59 3.10 9.76
CA GLY A 58 37.85 2.94 11.20
C GLY A 58 36.83 2.09 11.95
N ILE A 59 35.58 2.04 11.48
CA ILE A 59 34.52 1.19 12.02
C ILE A 59 34.58 -0.18 11.36
N LYS A 60 34.69 -1.25 12.14
CA LYS A 60 34.77 -2.64 11.63
C LYS A 60 33.42 -3.31 11.44
N GLN A 61 32.40 -2.85 12.15
CA GLN A 61 31.04 -3.29 11.98
C GLN A 61 30.50 -2.82 10.61
N PRO A 62 29.59 -3.56 9.98
CA PRO A 62 28.96 -3.10 8.75
C PRO A 62 28.27 -1.75 8.96
N LEU A 63 28.60 -0.78 8.11
CA LEU A 63 28.06 0.57 8.15
C LEU A 63 26.98 0.71 7.07
N MET A 64 25.83 1.24 7.46
CA MET A 64 24.70 1.51 6.57
C MET A 64 24.88 2.87 5.86
N ASP A 65 26.01 3.02 5.18
CA ASP A 65 26.47 4.28 4.56
C ASP A 65 26.00 4.41 3.11
N ARG A 66 25.65 5.63 2.72
CA ARG A 66 25.17 5.97 1.36
C ARG A 66 26.18 5.66 0.25
N GLU A 67 27.47 5.59 0.55
CA GLU A 67 28.47 5.25 -0.46
C GLU A 67 28.26 3.84 -1.03
N PHE A 68 27.62 2.94 -0.27
CA PHE A 68 27.41 1.54 -0.68
C PHE A 68 26.05 1.29 -1.35
N ASP A 69 25.10 2.21 -1.24
CA ASP A 69 23.74 2.02 -1.76
C ASP A 69 23.33 2.97 -2.90
N ARG A 70 23.95 4.15 -3.05
CA ARG A 70 23.50 5.17 -4.02
C ARG A 70 23.69 4.82 -5.49
N TRP A 71 24.51 3.81 -5.79
CA TRP A 71 24.86 3.41 -7.14
C TRP A 71 23.99 2.28 -7.69
N ASN A 72 23.12 1.70 -6.86
CA ASN A 72 22.20 0.64 -7.26
C ASN A 72 20.85 0.82 -6.57
N LEU A 73 19.80 1.02 -7.36
CA LEU A 73 18.44 1.21 -6.86
C LEU A 73 17.96 0.07 -5.94
N LEU A 74 18.44 -1.16 -6.16
CA LEU A 74 18.09 -2.30 -5.31
C LEU A 74 18.66 -2.21 -3.88
N ASN A 75 19.70 -1.41 -3.67
CA ASN A 75 20.33 -1.23 -2.37
C ASN A 75 19.80 0.00 -1.63
N GLU A 76 19.18 0.95 -2.35
CA GLU A 76 18.74 2.25 -1.82
C GLU A 76 17.57 2.13 -0.81
N GLN A 77 16.92 0.97 -0.77
CA GLN A 77 15.73 0.76 0.05
C GLN A 77 15.97 1.09 1.54
N TYR A 78 17.14 0.75 2.09
CA TYR A 78 17.50 1.15 3.46
C TYR A 78 17.44 2.67 3.66
N TYR A 79 18.09 3.43 2.78
CA TYR A 79 18.13 4.89 2.89
C TYR A 79 16.72 5.49 2.85
N ARG A 80 15.86 4.98 1.96
CA ARG A 80 14.47 5.45 1.84
C ARG A 80 13.71 5.25 3.15
N GLU A 81 13.75 4.02 3.67
CA GLU A 81 13.08 3.66 4.93
C GLU A 81 13.62 4.45 6.13
N MET A 82 14.94 4.51 6.28
CA MET A 82 15.58 5.22 7.39
C MET A 82 15.34 6.73 7.30
N SER A 83 15.51 7.33 6.12
CA SER A 83 15.24 8.74 5.88
C SER A 83 13.77 9.05 6.20
N TYR A 84 12.84 8.26 5.67
CA TYR A 84 11.42 8.49 5.92
C TYR A 84 11.09 8.42 7.41
N ALA A 85 11.50 7.35 8.11
CA ALA A 85 11.25 7.18 9.54
C ALA A 85 11.79 8.35 10.39
N VAL A 86 13.01 8.80 10.08
CA VAL A 86 13.65 9.93 10.78
C VAL A 86 12.92 11.24 10.55
N TYR A 87 12.64 11.57 9.28
CA TYR A 87 12.07 12.86 8.91
C TYR A 87 10.55 12.94 9.12
N SER A 88 9.84 11.82 9.15
CA SER A 88 8.46 11.74 9.65
C SER A 88 8.39 11.81 11.17
N ARG A 89 9.49 11.48 11.86
CA ARG A 89 9.62 11.38 13.33
C ARG A 89 8.77 10.25 13.90
N ASP A 90 8.74 9.14 13.19
CA ASP A 90 7.95 7.98 13.54
C ASP A 90 8.83 6.93 14.26
N SER A 91 8.57 6.73 15.55
CA SER A 91 9.33 5.81 16.38
C SER A 91 9.06 4.34 16.06
N GLU A 92 7.86 4.01 15.58
CA GLU A 92 7.51 2.64 15.21
C GLU A 92 8.23 2.26 13.93
N LEU A 93 8.17 3.13 12.91
CA LEU A 93 8.92 2.93 11.66
C LEU A 93 10.44 2.90 11.90
N LEU A 94 10.97 3.75 12.79
CA LEU A 94 12.39 3.67 13.16
C LEU A 94 12.72 2.30 13.76
N THR A 95 11.88 1.79 14.66
CA THR A 95 12.09 0.47 15.29
C THR A 95 12.07 -0.65 14.25
N ASP A 96 11.12 -0.62 13.32
CA ASP A 96 11.02 -1.59 12.22
C ASP A 96 12.29 -1.60 11.37
N VAL A 97 12.79 -0.42 10.98
CA VAL A 97 14.03 -0.29 10.21
C VAL A 97 15.24 -0.82 10.99
N LEU A 98 15.35 -0.50 12.28
CA LEU A 98 16.44 -0.98 13.12
C LEU A 98 16.45 -2.52 13.22
N ASP A 99 15.28 -3.13 13.43
CA ASP A 99 15.14 -4.58 13.50
C ASP A 99 15.39 -5.25 12.14
N LYS A 100 14.81 -4.70 11.06
CA LYS A 100 14.91 -5.24 9.70
C LYS A 100 16.35 -5.29 9.22
N TYR A 101 17.06 -4.17 9.41
CA TYR A 101 18.43 -4.03 8.96
C TYR A 101 19.47 -4.44 10.01
N LYS A 102 19.04 -5.02 11.14
CA LYS A 102 19.92 -5.57 12.18
C LYS A 102 20.88 -4.52 12.73
N ILE A 103 20.38 -3.30 12.90
CA ILE A 103 21.13 -2.14 13.36
C ILE A 103 21.18 -2.19 14.87
N ARG A 104 22.38 -2.06 15.43
CA ARG A 104 22.59 -2.04 16.89
C ARG A 104 23.07 -0.68 17.36
N TRP A 105 23.84 0.03 16.54
CA TRP A 105 24.42 1.31 16.92
C TRP A 105 23.93 2.43 16.02
N LEU A 106 23.52 3.53 16.64
CA LEU A 106 23.15 4.76 15.96
C LEU A 106 24.22 5.80 16.25
N LEU A 107 24.99 6.15 15.23
CA LEU A 107 26.07 7.14 15.30
C LEU A 107 25.52 8.50 14.91
N LEU A 108 25.43 9.43 15.87
CA LEU A 108 25.04 10.81 15.63
C LEU A 108 26.29 11.69 15.54
N ASP A 109 26.41 12.44 14.44
CA ASP A 109 27.49 13.41 14.24
C ASP A 109 26.95 14.80 13.87
N GLU A 110 26.94 15.70 14.86
CA GLU A 110 26.46 17.06 14.69
C GLU A 110 27.46 18.00 14.00
N SER A 111 28.65 17.51 13.61
CA SER A 111 29.58 18.28 12.76
C SER A 111 29.32 18.12 11.27
N VAL A 112 28.33 17.33 10.88
CA VAL A 112 27.85 17.28 9.50
C VAL A 112 27.10 18.58 9.18
N MET A 113 27.27 19.09 7.96
CA MET A 113 26.65 20.33 7.49
C MET A 113 26.15 20.22 6.05
N ILE A 114 25.20 21.08 5.67
CA ILE A 114 24.71 21.20 4.28
C ILE A 114 25.21 22.54 3.70
N PRO A 115 26.03 22.53 2.64
CA PRO A 115 26.57 23.76 2.09
C PRO A 115 25.46 24.69 1.63
N ALA A 116 25.54 25.96 2.03
CA ALA A 116 24.59 27.00 1.64
C ALA A 116 23.11 26.73 2.01
N ALA A 117 22.83 25.85 2.98
CA ALA A 117 21.48 25.58 3.48
C ALA A 117 21.38 25.76 5.00
N ASP A 118 20.14 25.85 5.50
CA ASP A 118 19.86 25.96 6.93
C ASP A 118 20.16 24.62 7.62
N SER A 119 20.94 24.65 8.71
CA SER A 119 21.27 23.47 9.52
C SER A 119 20.05 22.78 10.12
N LYS A 120 18.89 23.45 10.20
CA LYS A 120 17.63 22.84 10.63
C LYS A 120 17.21 21.65 9.75
N GLN A 121 17.65 21.59 8.49
CA GLN A 121 17.36 20.46 7.61
C GLN A 121 18.05 19.15 8.05
N LEU A 122 19.05 19.22 8.94
CA LEU A 122 19.75 18.06 9.49
C LEU A 122 19.01 17.41 10.66
N PHE A 123 17.94 18.04 11.17
CA PHE A 123 17.04 17.45 12.17
C PHE A 123 17.74 17.04 13.48
N TYR A 124 18.85 17.68 13.88
CA TYR A 124 19.56 17.27 15.09
C TYR A 124 18.69 17.25 16.37
N PRO A 125 17.91 18.31 16.69
CA PRO A 125 16.98 18.26 17.82
C PRO A 125 15.93 17.14 17.68
N GLU A 126 15.38 16.97 16.49
CA GLU A 126 14.34 15.99 16.16
C GLU A 126 14.85 14.56 16.26
N ILE A 127 16.06 14.27 15.76
CA ILE A 127 16.72 12.96 15.84
C ILE A 127 16.99 12.60 17.31
N LYS A 128 17.56 13.54 18.09
CA LYS A 128 17.80 13.30 19.53
C LYS A 128 16.50 13.04 20.27
N LYS A 129 15.44 13.78 19.95
CA LYS A 129 14.11 13.57 20.51
C LYS A 129 13.57 12.20 20.12
N LEU A 130 13.62 11.84 18.85
CA LEU A 130 13.18 10.54 18.33
C LEU A 130 13.92 9.38 19.01
N PHE A 131 15.24 9.48 19.19
CA PHE A 131 16.03 8.48 19.92
C PHE A 131 15.65 8.37 21.40
N THR A 132 15.19 9.46 22.00
CA THR A 132 14.75 9.47 23.40
C THR A 132 13.35 8.89 23.55
N GLU A 133 12.47 9.11 22.57
CA GLU A 133 11.08 8.64 22.56
C GLU A 133 10.96 7.17 22.11
N THR A 134 11.87 6.71 21.25
CA THR A 134 11.89 5.32 20.78
C THR A 134 12.40 4.40 21.89
N GLN A 135 11.55 3.45 22.29
CA GLN A 135 11.91 2.50 23.34
C GLN A 135 13.16 1.71 22.95
N LYS A 136 14.00 1.38 23.94
CA LYS A 136 15.21 0.55 23.81
C LYS A 136 16.39 1.18 23.07
N ILE A 137 16.31 2.46 22.71
CA ILE A 137 17.47 3.26 22.32
C ILE A 137 18.01 3.97 23.56
N VAL A 138 19.31 3.82 23.82
CA VAL A 138 19.99 4.48 24.94
C VAL A 138 21.30 5.10 24.48
N LEU A 139 21.66 6.27 25.04
CA LEU A 139 22.99 6.85 24.83
C LEU A 139 24.03 5.93 25.47
N ASN A 140 24.89 5.32 24.64
CA ASN A 140 25.93 4.42 25.12
C ASN A 140 27.26 5.16 25.36
N ARG A 141 27.64 6.06 24.45
CA ARG A 141 28.91 6.80 24.51
C ARG A 141 28.80 8.19 23.89
N ASP A 142 29.42 9.18 24.53
CA ASP A 142 29.61 10.54 23.99
C ASP A 142 31.11 10.81 23.85
N PHE A 143 31.54 11.21 22.65
CA PHE A 143 32.93 11.55 22.32
C PHE A 143 33.18 13.06 22.25
N GLY A 144 32.18 13.86 22.60
CA GLY A 144 32.23 15.31 22.69
C GLY A 144 31.98 16.04 21.38
N GLN A 145 31.57 17.31 21.51
CA GLN A 145 31.23 18.24 20.42
C GLN A 145 30.22 17.65 19.41
N GLY A 146 29.24 16.89 19.91
CA GLY A 146 28.13 16.36 19.13
C GLY A 146 28.42 15.07 18.36
N LEU A 147 29.52 14.37 18.68
CA LEU A 147 29.78 13.02 18.20
C LEU A 147 29.39 12.01 19.28
N ALA A 148 28.32 11.26 19.07
CA ALA A 148 27.78 10.33 20.06
C ALA A 148 27.30 9.02 19.42
N VAL A 149 27.36 7.93 20.20
CA VAL A 149 26.84 6.61 19.81
C VAL A 149 25.74 6.21 20.79
N TYR A 150 24.57 5.95 20.22
CA TYR A 150 23.45 5.31 20.89
C TYR A 150 23.45 3.82 20.56
N GLU A 151 22.90 3.03 21.47
CA GLU A 151 22.71 1.60 21.30
C GLU A 151 21.22 1.26 21.32
N TYR A 152 20.79 0.50 20.31
CA TYR A 152 19.48 -0.10 20.24
C TYR A 152 19.55 -1.55 20.74
N THR A 153 18.67 -1.88 21.68
CA THR A 153 18.50 -3.25 22.17
C THR A 153 17.30 -3.89 21.49
N PRO A 154 17.49 -4.75 20.46
CA PRO A 154 16.38 -5.39 19.75
C PRO A 154 15.60 -6.35 20.66
N VAL A 155 14.33 -6.63 20.32
CA VAL A 155 13.53 -7.68 21.00
C VAL A 155 14.22 -9.04 20.85
N GLN A 156 14.64 -9.35 19.63
CA GLN A 156 15.32 -10.59 19.27
C GLN A 156 16.83 -10.33 19.13
N SER A 157 17.65 -11.28 19.57
CA SER A 157 19.10 -11.12 19.49
C SER A 157 19.57 -11.06 18.03
N ILE A 158 20.10 -9.91 17.62
CA ILE A 158 20.74 -9.73 16.31
C ILE A 158 21.96 -10.65 16.19
N SER A 159 22.02 -11.45 15.14
CA SER A 159 23.15 -12.32 14.81
C SER A 159 23.46 -12.30 13.32
N ARG A 160 24.67 -12.75 12.94
CA ARG A 160 25.10 -12.75 11.53
C ARG A 160 24.33 -13.77 10.70
N VAL A 161 23.91 -14.86 11.33
CA VAL A 161 23.13 -15.95 10.72
C VAL A 161 21.96 -16.20 11.64
N GLU A 162 20.76 -15.92 11.16
CA GLU A 162 19.52 -16.13 11.88
C GLU A 162 18.77 -17.32 11.28
N THR A 163 17.93 -17.96 12.09
CA THR A 163 17.04 -19.04 11.65
C THR A 163 15.63 -18.68 12.06
N PHE A 164 14.71 -18.79 11.12
CA PHE A 164 13.30 -18.50 11.33
C PHE A 164 12.50 -19.75 11.01
N ASP A 165 11.71 -20.22 11.97
CA ASP A 165 10.82 -21.37 11.79
C ASP A 165 9.52 -20.97 11.10
N THR A 166 9.16 -19.69 11.16
CA THR A 166 7.95 -19.10 10.57
C THR A 166 8.32 -17.82 9.85
N PHE A 167 7.84 -17.67 8.61
CA PHE A 167 7.96 -16.47 7.81
C PHE A 167 6.76 -16.39 6.86
N TYR A 168 6.43 -15.19 6.40
CA TYR A 168 5.35 -14.97 5.44
C TYR A 168 5.90 -14.81 4.01
N PRO A 169 5.50 -15.65 3.04
CA PRO A 169 5.92 -15.49 1.65
C PRO A 169 5.06 -14.44 0.92
N VAL A 170 5.70 -13.44 0.31
CA VAL A 170 5.04 -12.32 -0.39
C VAL A 170 5.49 -12.25 -1.84
N GLY A 171 4.54 -11.99 -2.73
CA GLY A 171 4.77 -11.84 -4.17
C GLY A 171 5.21 -10.43 -4.56
N ASP A 172 4.87 -9.41 -3.77
CA ASP A 172 5.28 -8.04 -4.07
C ASP A 172 6.76 -7.82 -3.83
N VAL A 173 7.29 -6.89 -4.60
CA VAL A 173 8.62 -6.34 -4.41
C VAL A 173 8.45 -4.96 -3.79
N VAL A 174 8.83 -4.84 -2.51
CA VAL A 174 8.95 -3.53 -1.84
C VAL A 174 10.11 -2.80 -2.51
N TYR A 175 9.76 -1.88 -3.39
CA TYR A 175 10.72 -1.20 -4.25
C TYR A 175 10.40 0.28 -4.32
N LYS A 176 11.37 1.11 -3.90
CA LYS A 176 11.26 2.57 -3.81
C LYS A 176 10.20 3.10 -2.83
N GLU A 177 9.54 2.21 -2.10
CA GLU A 177 8.59 2.58 -1.09
C GLU A 177 9.29 3.35 0.05
N PRO A 178 8.66 4.39 0.61
CA PRO A 178 9.22 5.18 1.69
C PRO A 178 9.40 4.38 2.98
N TYR A 179 8.66 3.29 3.16
CA TYR A 179 8.81 2.32 4.24
C TYR A 179 8.37 0.93 3.74
N ASP A 180 8.79 -0.13 4.43
CA ASP A 180 8.37 -1.49 4.09
C ASP A 180 7.11 -1.89 4.87
N THR A 181 5.96 -1.62 4.26
CA THR A 181 4.66 -1.95 4.86
C THR A 181 4.53 -3.45 5.15
N VAL A 182 5.06 -4.31 4.28
CA VAL A 182 4.97 -5.77 4.44
C VAL A 182 5.71 -6.21 5.71
N TYR A 183 6.90 -5.64 5.94
CA TYR A 183 7.67 -5.90 7.15
C TYR A 183 6.90 -5.51 8.42
N SER A 184 6.26 -4.33 8.44
CA SER A 184 5.51 -3.86 9.61
C SER A 184 4.37 -4.80 10.03
N TYR A 185 3.79 -5.57 9.10
CA TYR A 185 2.71 -6.52 9.41
C TYR A 185 3.20 -7.95 9.65
N TYR A 186 4.20 -8.44 8.90
CA TYR A 186 4.51 -9.87 8.85
C TYR A 186 5.92 -10.26 9.29
N ASN A 187 6.75 -9.32 9.75
CA ASN A 187 8.15 -9.57 10.12
C ASN A 187 8.37 -10.89 10.92
N PRO A 188 9.17 -11.84 10.40
CA PRO A 188 9.93 -11.81 9.14
C PRO A 188 9.11 -12.28 7.92
N TYR A 189 9.38 -11.71 6.74
CA TYR A 189 8.81 -12.14 5.47
C TYR A 189 9.90 -12.52 4.45
N ILE A 190 9.53 -13.29 3.42
CA ILE A 190 10.41 -13.60 2.28
C ILE A 190 9.73 -13.24 0.97
N SER A 191 10.54 -12.94 -0.05
CA SER A 191 10.05 -12.82 -1.42
C SER A 191 9.83 -14.20 -2.06
N GLY A 192 8.77 -14.34 -2.85
CA GLY A 192 8.47 -15.55 -3.63
C GLY A 192 7.11 -16.21 -3.34
N GLY A 193 6.21 -15.52 -2.64
CA GLY A 193 4.81 -15.92 -2.52
C GLY A 193 3.96 -15.51 -3.73
N GLU A 194 2.67 -15.88 -3.73
CA GLU A 194 1.67 -15.37 -4.66
C GLU A 194 0.85 -14.22 -4.07
N GLU A 195 0.96 -13.99 -2.75
CA GLU A 195 0.20 -13.00 -2.01
C GLU A 195 0.68 -11.58 -2.29
N SER A 196 -0.26 -10.65 -2.53
CA SER A 196 0.01 -9.24 -2.76
C SER A 196 -0.57 -8.34 -1.67
N PHE A 197 0.18 -7.32 -1.30
CA PHE A 197 -0.10 -6.25 -0.36
C PHE A 197 -0.60 -5.02 -1.14
N PRO A 198 -1.67 -4.35 -0.69
CA PRO A 198 -2.23 -3.23 -1.41
C PRO A 198 -1.22 -2.12 -1.46
N TYR A 199 -1.17 -1.46 -2.61
CA TYR A 199 -0.32 -0.30 -2.82
C TYR A 199 1.19 -0.56 -2.79
N VAL A 200 1.63 -1.80 -2.58
CA VAL A 200 3.04 -2.14 -2.62
C VAL A 200 3.42 -2.54 -4.05
N GLY A 201 4.48 -1.92 -4.57
CA GLY A 201 5.06 -2.34 -5.85
C GLY A 201 4.17 -2.01 -7.05
N LEU A 202 3.25 -1.04 -6.93
CA LEU A 202 2.40 -0.59 -8.03
C LEU A 202 3.16 0.19 -9.12
N THR A 203 4.38 0.65 -8.82
CA THR A 203 5.14 1.54 -9.68
C THR A 203 6.31 0.84 -10.37
N ASN A 204 6.66 1.35 -11.54
CA ASN A 204 7.87 1.04 -12.29
C ASN A 204 9.10 1.73 -11.67
N THR A 205 10.27 1.44 -12.23
CA THR A 205 11.52 2.08 -11.82
C THR A 205 11.55 3.59 -12.01
N ASP A 206 10.72 4.14 -12.89
CA ASP A 206 10.56 5.57 -13.14
C ASP A 206 9.38 6.20 -12.38
N GLU A 207 8.81 5.47 -11.41
CA GLU A 207 7.69 5.91 -10.55
C GLU A 207 6.35 6.08 -11.30
N THR A 208 6.29 5.65 -12.57
CA THR A 208 5.01 5.48 -13.28
C THR A 208 4.25 4.27 -12.75
N ILE A 209 2.93 4.28 -12.78
CA ILE A 209 2.10 3.14 -12.37
C ILE A 209 2.24 2.04 -13.43
N LYS A 210 2.42 0.77 -13.02
CA LYS A 210 2.48 -0.36 -13.94
C LYS A 210 1.13 -0.54 -14.64
N GLU A 211 1.17 -0.82 -15.94
CA GLU A 211 -0.03 -0.94 -16.78
C GLU A 211 -1.03 -1.98 -16.26
N GLU A 212 -0.56 -3.03 -15.59
CA GLU A 212 -1.41 -4.06 -14.96
C GLU A 212 -2.33 -3.54 -13.86
N TYR A 213 -2.05 -2.37 -13.28
CA TYR A 213 -2.91 -1.69 -12.30
C TYR A 213 -3.72 -0.55 -12.92
N ILE A 214 -3.63 -0.33 -14.23
CA ILE A 214 -4.37 0.71 -14.94
C ILE A 214 -5.51 0.06 -15.72
N GLN A 215 -6.74 0.50 -15.48
CA GLN A 215 -7.90 0.12 -16.29
C GLN A 215 -8.48 1.34 -16.98
N GLU A 216 -8.82 1.22 -18.26
CA GLU A 216 -9.53 2.25 -19.00
C GLU A 216 -10.97 1.80 -19.25
N ARG A 217 -11.95 2.66 -18.93
CA ARG A 217 -13.36 2.46 -19.32
C ARG A 217 -13.91 3.77 -19.87
N GLY A 218 -14.08 3.83 -21.20
CA GLY A 218 -14.47 5.05 -21.90
C GLY A 218 -13.41 6.13 -21.70
N ASP A 219 -13.84 7.32 -21.26
CA ASP A 219 -12.95 8.46 -20.98
C ASP A 219 -12.28 8.41 -19.59
N PHE A 220 -12.50 7.33 -18.82
CA PHE A 220 -12.01 7.22 -17.45
C PHE A 220 -10.85 6.22 -17.34
N THR A 221 -9.76 6.69 -16.74
CA THR A 221 -8.62 5.87 -16.31
C THR A 221 -8.75 5.59 -14.81
N PHE A 222 -8.76 4.32 -14.44
CA PHE A 222 -8.80 3.84 -13.06
C PHE A 222 -7.44 3.25 -12.70
N ILE A 223 -7.05 3.42 -11.44
CA ILE A 223 -5.97 2.67 -10.83
C ILE A 223 -6.66 1.61 -9.97
N ASP A 224 -6.44 0.34 -10.29
CA ASP A 224 -6.95 -0.82 -9.54
C ASP A 224 -5.80 -1.45 -8.76
N PRO A 225 -5.45 -0.91 -7.58
CA PRO A 225 -4.44 -1.52 -6.75
C PRO A 225 -5.09 -2.79 -6.18
N LYS A 226 -4.53 -3.97 -6.42
CA LYS A 226 -5.02 -5.21 -5.82
C LYS A 226 -5.11 -5.00 -4.29
N PHE A 227 -6.31 -4.81 -3.77
CA PHE A 227 -6.50 -4.30 -2.43
C PHE A 227 -6.47 -5.43 -1.37
N ILE A 228 -5.55 -5.39 -0.39
CA ILE A 228 -5.87 -5.87 0.97
C ILE A 228 -6.75 -4.82 1.65
N THR A 229 -7.77 -5.29 2.34
CA THR A 229 -8.65 -4.54 3.23
C THR A 229 -7.84 -3.72 4.24
N GLY A 230 -7.90 -2.39 4.16
CA GLY A 230 -7.21 -1.51 5.11
C GLY A 230 -7.54 -0.03 4.91
N ASP A 231 -8.61 0.40 5.57
CA ASP A 231 -9.07 1.77 5.86
C ASP A 231 -9.04 2.82 4.74
N ALA A 232 -10.06 2.75 3.87
CA ALA A 232 -10.82 3.94 3.56
C ALA A 232 -12.00 4.04 4.54
N ILE A 233 -11.77 4.54 5.75
CA ILE A 233 -12.87 4.92 6.66
C ILE A 233 -13.57 6.13 6.03
N LEU A 234 -14.64 5.87 5.28
CA LEU A 234 -15.58 6.92 4.93
C LEU A 234 -16.48 7.14 6.13
N SER A 235 -16.29 8.25 6.85
CA SER A 235 -17.26 8.70 7.84
C SER A 235 -18.46 9.29 7.07
N GLY A 236 -19.53 8.53 6.96
CA GLY A 236 -20.79 8.96 6.35
C GLY A 236 -21.86 9.22 7.41
N LYS A 237 -22.92 9.93 7.03
CA LYS A 237 -24.20 9.84 7.74
C LYS A 237 -25.00 8.72 7.08
N ASP A 238 -25.56 7.82 7.87
CA ASP A 238 -26.53 6.86 7.33
C ASP A 238 -27.90 7.52 7.06
N GLU A 239 -28.87 6.75 6.57
CA GLU A 239 -30.24 7.20 6.29
C GLU A 239 -30.98 7.70 7.54
N SER A 240 -30.51 7.35 8.74
CA SER A 240 -31.03 7.83 10.04
C SER A 240 -30.39 9.15 10.50
N GLY A 241 -29.30 9.57 9.85
CA GLY A 241 -28.55 10.78 10.18
C GLY A 241 -27.45 10.59 11.23
N GLU A 242 -27.25 9.36 11.73
CA GLU A 242 -26.17 9.03 12.67
C GLU A 242 -24.83 8.80 11.95
N LYS A 243 -23.72 9.00 12.68
CA LYS A 243 -22.37 8.75 12.14
C LYS A 243 -22.19 7.25 11.98
N SER A 244 -22.18 6.78 10.73
CA SER A 244 -21.79 5.41 10.41
C SER A 244 -20.34 5.39 9.89
N VAL A 245 -19.58 4.42 10.37
CA VAL A 245 -18.23 4.13 9.86
C VAL A 245 -18.40 3.06 8.78
N ARG A 246 -17.99 3.36 7.56
CA ARG A 246 -17.97 2.38 6.47
C ARG A 246 -16.55 1.88 6.24
N VAL A 247 -16.36 0.56 6.21
CA VAL A 247 -15.09 -0.07 5.86
C VAL A 247 -15.22 -0.88 4.57
N PRO A 248 -14.26 -0.77 3.63
CA PRO A 248 -14.26 -1.62 2.45
C PRO A 248 -13.87 -3.07 2.85
N LEU A 249 -14.68 -4.04 2.46
CA LEU A 249 -14.43 -5.47 2.61
C LEU A 249 -14.44 -6.16 1.26
N THR A 250 -13.75 -7.30 1.15
CA THR A 250 -13.81 -8.19 -0.02
C THR A 250 -14.64 -9.42 0.33
N ALA A 251 -15.61 -9.75 -0.52
CA ALA A 251 -16.37 -10.98 -0.46
C ALA A 251 -16.08 -11.86 -1.67
N THR A 252 -16.25 -13.16 -1.49
CA THR A 252 -16.34 -14.15 -2.57
C THR A 252 -17.79 -14.51 -2.82
N PHE A 253 -18.19 -14.42 -4.08
CA PHE A 253 -19.48 -14.85 -4.57
C PHE A 253 -19.29 -16.07 -5.50
N GLU A 254 -19.89 -17.19 -5.14
CA GLU A 254 -19.68 -18.47 -5.82
C GLU A 254 -21.00 -19.11 -6.23
N ARG A 255 -21.10 -19.53 -7.49
CA ARG A 255 -22.20 -20.38 -7.96
C ARG A 255 -21.90 -21.84 -7.68
N LEU A 256 -22.74 -22.48 -6.87
CA LEU A 256 -22.62 -23.90 -6.57
C LEU A 256 -23.06 -24.75 -7.78
N PRO A 257 -22.50 -25.96 -7.95
CA PRO A 257 -22.88 -26.86 -9.04
C PRO A 257 -24.38 -27.21 -9.02
N GLY A 258 -25.01 -27.28 -10.20
CA GLY A 258 -26.43 -27.62 -10.33
C GLY A 258 -27.36 -26.50 -9.84
N ASP A 259 -28.54 -26.88 -9.31
CA ASP A 259 -29.53 -25.95 -8.74
C ASP A 259 -29.34 -25.75 -7.23
N THR A 260 -28.11 -25.90 -6.74
CA THR A 260 -27.77 -25.79 -5.30
C THR A 260 -27.70 -24.33 -4.82
N GLY A 261 -27.66 -23.37 -5.74
CA GLY A 261 -27.78 -21.95 -5.42
C GLY A 261 -26.45 -21.19 -5.42
N LEU A 262 -26.39 -20.12 -4.63
CA LEU A 262 -25.25 -19.20 -4.58
C LEU A 262 -24.71 -19.07 -3.16
N VAL A 263 -23.39 -18.90 -3.04
CA VAL A 263 -22.72 -18.65 -1.76
C VAL A 263 -22.08 -17.29 -1.80
N PHE A 264 -22.41 -16.49 -0.79
CA PHE A 264 -21.68 -15.27 -0.46
C PHE A 264 -20.85 -15.55 0.78
N SER A 265 -19.54 -15.32 0.71
CA SER A 265 -18.64 -15.51 1.83
C SER A 265 -17.70 -14.33 1.99
N VAL A 266 -17.42 -13.96 3.23
CA VAL A 266 -16.36 -13.00 3.57
C VAL A 266 -15.31 -13.81 4.30
N ASN A 267 -14.11 -13.89 3.73
CA ASN A 267 -13.00 -14.63 4.31
C ASN A 267 -12.00 -13.65 4.90
N HIS A 268 -11.41 -14.02 6.03
CA HIS A 268 -10.26 -13.36 6.58
C HIS A 268 -9.08 -13.58 5.64
N ILE A 269 -8.59 -12.51 5.02
CA ILE A 269 -7.65 -12.57 3.89
C ILE A 269 -6.36 -13.32 4.26
N SER A 270 -5.90 -13.24 5.51
CA SER A 270 -4.62 -13.86 5.91
C SER A 270 -4.73 -15.27 6.49
N SER A 271 -5.87 -15.67 7.06
CA SER A 271 -6.05 -17.04 7.58
C SER A 271 -6.87 -17.93 6.64
N GLY A 272 -7.51 -17.35 5.62
CA GLY A 272 -8.53 -18.03 4.83
C GLY A 272 -9.76 -18.42 5.64
N GLU A 273 -9.85 -18.00 6.90
CA GLU A 273 -10.95 -18.32 7.79
C GLU A 273 -12.21 -17.62 7.32
N GLU A 274 -13.25 -18.38 7.10
CA GLU A 274 -14.55 -17.86 6.70
C GLU A 274 -15.17 -17.09 7.87
N LEU A 275 -15.24 -15.77 7.75
CA LEU A 275 -15.81 -14.87 8.77
C LEU A 275 -17.34 -14.83 8.66
N VAL A 276 -17.84 -14.85 7.42
CA VAL A 276 -19.27 -14.83 7.11
C VAL A 276 -19.54 -15.78 5.96
N ARG A 277 -20.63 -16.55 6.05
CA ARG A 277 -21.12 -17.39 4.98
C ARG A 277 -22.64 -17.33 4.90
N THR A 278 -23.14 -16.95 3.73
CA THR A 278 -24.56 -16.91 3.42
C THR A 278 -24.82 -17.77 2.19
N VAL A 279 -25.78 -18.70 2.29
CA VAL A 279 -26.21 -19.53 1.18
C VAL A 279 -27.58 -19.05 0.73
N PHE A 280 -27.71 -18.84 -0.58
CA PHE A 280 -28.95 -18.51 -1.25
C PHE A 280 -29.43 -19.72 -2.04
N ASP A 281 -30.40 -20.44 -1.47
CA ASP A 281 -31.03 -21.60 -2.09
C ASP A 281 -32.05 -21.17 -3.17
N GLY A 282 -32.50 -22.12 -4.01
CA GLY A 282 -33.59 -21.87 -4.97
C GLY A 282 -33.19 -21.14 -6.26
N ILE A 283 -31.92 -20.73 -6.38
CA ILE A 283 -31.39 -20.08 -7.58
C ILE A 283 -31.00 -21.14 -8.61
N LYS A 284 -31.71 -21.15 -9.74
CA LYS A 284 -31.49 -22.10 -10.84
C LYS A 284 -30.15 -21.86 -11.53
N SER A 285 -29.51 -22.94 -11.97
CA SER A 285 -28.17 -22.92 -12.58
C SER A 285 -28.03 -22.01 -13.81
N GLY A 286 -29.14 -21.73 -14.51
CA GLY A 286 -29.20 -20.85 -15.69
C GLY A 286 -29.77 -19.45 -15.44
N SER A 287 -30.02 -19.05 -14.19
CA SER A 287 -30.50 -17.70 -13.88
C SER A 287 -29.35 -16.70 -13.87
N ALA A 288 -29.53 -15.53 -14.49
CA ALA A 288 -28.67 -14.38 -14.22
C ALA A 288 -29.07 -13.78 -12.86
N VAL A 289 -28.09 -13.38 -12.07
CA VAL A 289 -28.31 -12.86 -10.71
C VAL A 289 -27.59 -11.55 -10.53
N ALA A 290 -28.27 -10.60 -9.91
CA ALA A 290 -27.71 -9.37 -9.38
C ALA A 290 -27.82 -9.37 -7.87
N MET A 291 -26.96 -8.60 -7.21
CA MET A 291 -26.96 -8.51 -5.76
C MET A 291 -26.62 -7.10 -5.32
N SER A 292 -27.24 -6.66 -4.23
CA SER A 292 -27.08 -5.35 -3.62
C SER A 292 -26.63 -5.53 -2.18
N ILE A 293 -25.67 -4.72 -1.76
CA ILE A 293 -25.19 -4.69 -0.38
C ILE A 293 -25.44 -3.29 0.15
N ASN A 294 -26.20 -3.13 1.23
CA ASN A 294 -26.48 -1.81 1.83
C ASN A 294 -27.06 -0.79 0.82
N ASN A 295 -28.01 -1.22 -0.01
CA ASN A 295 -28.59 -0.44 -1.11
C ASN A 295 -27.58 0.00 -2.18
N ASP A 296 -26.42 -0.63 -2.21
CA ASP A 296 -25.37 -0.41 -3.19
C ASP A 296 -25.34 -1.57 -4.19
N PRO A 297 -25.87 -1.38 -5.41
CA PRO A 297 -25.91 -2.42 -6.42
C PRO A 297 -24.55 -2.60 -7.14
N ARG A 298 -23.46 -2.01 -6.63
CA ARG A 298 -22.13 -2.11 -7.25
C ARG A 298 -21.64 -3.57 -7.29
N GLY A 299 -21.62 -4.13 -8.50
CA GLY A 299 -20.62 -5.12 -8.95
C GLY A 299 -20.91 -6.61 -8.83
N LEU A 300 -21.98 -7.05 -8.16
CA LEU A 300 -22.30 -8.48 -8.00
C LEU A 300 -23.28 -8.98 -9.04
N PHE A 301 -22.81 -9.05 -10.30
CA PHE A 301 -23.51 -9.76 -11.37
C PHE A 301 -22.86 -11.10 -11.64
N LEU A 302 -23.68 -12.16 -11.65
CA LEU A 302 -23.33 -13.45 -12.22
C LEU A 302 -24.25 -13.71 -13.40
N ASN A 303 -23.67 -13.79 -14.59
CA ASN A 303 -24.40 -14.27 -15.76
C ASN A 303 -24.77 -15.76 -15.56
N SER A 304 -25.84 -16.18 -16.23
CA SER A 304 -26.31 -17.57 -16.33
C SER A 304 -25.24 -18.61 -16.72
N PHE A 305 -24.15 -18.18 -17.38
CA PHE A 305 -23.07 -19.04 -17.85
C PHE A 305 -21.76 -18.90 -17.04
N GLU A 306 -21.71 -17.98 -16.06
CA GLU A 306 -20.54 -17.78 -15.22
C GLU A 306 -20.55 -18.78 -14.07
N TYR A 307 -19.50 -19.61 -14.02
CA TYR A 307 -19.24 -20.58 -12.96
C TYR A 307 -17.91 -20.24 -12.27
N GLY A 308 -17.84 -20.46 -10.96
CA GLY A 308 -16.64 -20.21 -10.16
C GLY A 308 -16.81 -19.11 -9.11
N LYS A 309 -15.71 -18.80 -8.44
CA LYS A 309 -15.61 -17.75 -7.41
C LYS A 309 -15.36 -16.40 -8.09
N LYS A 310 -16.15 -15.40 -7.72
CA LYS A 310 -15.98 -14.00 -8.11
C LYS A 310 -15.71 -13.19 -6.85
N GLU A 311 -14.58 -12.49 -6.82
CA GLU A 311 -14.29 -11.56 -5.73
C GLU A 311 -14.95 -10.22 -5.99
N VAL A 312 -15.56 -9.64 -4.96
CA VAL A 312 -16.17 -8.31 -5.03
C VAL A 312 -15.90 -7.51 -3.78
N SER A 313 -15.52 -6.26 -3.98
CA SER A 313 -15.33 -5.28 -2.92
C SER A 313 -16.63 -4.52 -2.63
N PHE A 314 -16.97 -4.36 -1.36
CA PHE A 314 -18.18 -3.66 -0.91
C PHE A 314 -17.92 -2.87 0.37
N TYR A 315 -18.84 -1.96 0.73
CA TYR A 315 -18.75 -1.20 1.97
C TYR A 315 -19.61 -1.82 3.06
N TYR A 316 -18.97 -2.14 4.18
CA TYR A 316 -19.60 -2.64 5.39
C TYR A 316 -19.84 -1.52 6.39
N ASN A 317 -21.06 -1.42 6.92
CA ASN A 317 -21.42 -0.47 7.97
C ASN A 317 -21.02 -1.03 9.34
N ILE A 318 -20.11 -0.38 10.05
CA ILE A 318 -19.76 -0.73 11.44
C ILE A 318 -20.77 -0.07 12.39
N GLY A 319 -21.35 -0.89 13.28
CA GLY A 319 -22.29 -0.42 14.30
C GLY A 319 -23.69 -0.08 13.79
N ALA A 320 -24.00 -0.41 12.54
CA ALA A 320 -25.32 -0.27 11.95
C ALA A 320 -25.69 -1.55 11.16
N PRO A 321 -26.98 -1.80 10.88
CA PRO A 321 -27.40 -2.95 10.11
C PRO A 321 -26.76 -2.99 8.72
N ASN A 322 -26.44 -4.20 8.26
CA ASN A 322 -26.04 -4.45 6.89
C ASN A 322 -27.11 -5.30 6.20
N ASN A 323 -27.49 -4.91 4.98
CA ASN A 323 -28.51 -5.61 4.20
C ASN A 323 -27.89 -6.23 2.95
N LEU A 324 -28.39 -7.41 2.61
CA LEU A 324 -27.91 -8.22 1.51
C LEU A 324 -29.11 -8.70 0.70
N ASP A 325 -29.28 -8.13 -0.49
CA ASP A 325 -30.41 -8.44 -1.37
C ASP A 325 -29.92 -9.15 -2.62
N ILE A 326 -30.62 -10.21 -2.99
CA ILE A 326 -30.33 -11.00 -4.19
C ILE A 326 -31.51 -10.97 -5.14
N TYR A 327 -31.22 -10.71 -6.41
CA TYR A 327 -32.22 -10.53 -7.45
C TYR A 327 -31.97 -11.56 -8.55
N THR A 328 -32.95 -12.45 -8.74
CA THR A 328 -32.96 -13.30 -9.92
C THR A 328 -33.49 -12.51 -11.10
N LEU A 329 -32.63 -12.23 -12.08
CA LEU A 329 -32.98 -11.46 -13.25
C LEU A 329 -33.82 -12.31 -14.21
N LYS A 330 -34.93 -11.73 -14.66
CA LYS A 330 -35.81 -12.32 -15.67
C LYS A 330 -35.79 -11.43 -16.91
N GLN A 331 -36.04 -12.05 -18.06
CA GLN A 331 -36.31 -11.27 -19.26
C GLN A 331 -37.61 -10.48 -19.07
N GLY A 332 -37.56 -9.18 -19.31
CA GLY A 332 -38.69 -8.27 -19.15
C GLY A 332 -38.49 -6.99 -19.94
N ASP A 333 -39.59 -6.28 -20.16
CA ASP A 333 -39.58 -4.96 -20.77
C ASP A 333 -39.11 -3.92 -19.74
N VAL A 334 -38.18 -3.06 -20.13
CA VAL A 334 -37.65 -1.98 -19.28
C VAL A 334 -38.11 -0.63 -19.83
N SER A 335 -38.61 0.24 -18.96
CA SER A 335 -38.97 1.60 -19.34
C SER A 335 -37.72 2.41 -19.63
N VAL A 336 -37.61 2.91 -20.86
CA VAL A 336 -36.45 3.68 -21.34
C VAL A 336 -36.68 5.19 -21.34
N ALA A 337 -37.74 5.67 -20.68
CA ALA A 337 -38.09 7.08 -20.61
C ALA A 337 -36.95 7.88 -19.94
N GLY A 338 -36.32 8.78 -20.70
CA GLY A 338 -35.22 9.64 -20.24
C GLY A 338 -33.80 9.15 -20.55
N SER A 339 -33.63 7.90 -21.03
CA SER A 339 -32.30 7.29 -21.26
C SER A 339 -31.89 7.22 -22.75
N ILE A 340 -32.65 7.87 -23.64
CA ILE A 340 -32.45 7.81 -25.10
C ILE A 340 -31.07 8.34 -25.54
N GLY A 341 -30.43 9.19 -24.72
CA GLY A 341 -29.09 9.73 -24.98
C GLY A 341 -27.93 8.77 -24.72
N GLU A 342 -28.18 7.61 -24.11
CA GLU A 342 -27.15 6.62 -23.71
C GLU A 342 -27.13 5.37 -24.61
N LEU A 343 -27.69 5.49 -25.81
CA LEU A 343 -27.64 4.44 -26.82
C LEU A 343 -26.24 4.35 -27.42
N GLU A 344 -25.61 3.19 -27.28
CA GLU A 344 -24.27 2.89 -27.78
C GLU A 344 -24.30 1.68 -28.71
N PRO A 345 -23.38 1.56 -29.69
CA PRO A 345 -23.25 0.32 -30.45
C PRO A 345 -22.86 -0.82 -29.50
N CYS A 346 -23.59 -1.92 -29.53
CA CYS A 346 -23.17 -3.13 -28.83
C CYS A 346 -21.77 -3.56 -29.36
N SER A 347 -20.90 -4.04 -28.47
CA SER A 347 -19.51 -4.43 -28.76
C SER A 347 -19.33 -5.45 -29.91
N ASP A 348 -20.42 -6.11 -30.31
CA ASP A 348 -20.42 -7.22 -31.27
C ASP A 348 -20.76 -6.75 -32.69
N LEU A 349 -20.05 -5.74 -33.22
CA LEU A 349 -20.19 -5.32 -34.61
C LEU A 349 -19.42 -6.25 -35.57
N TYR A 350 -19.94 -7.46 -35.77
CA TYR A 350 -19.54 -8.31 -36.91
C TYR A 350 -20.48 -8.08 -38.09
N GLY A 351 -20.22 -7.08 -38.93
CA GLY A 351 -20.93 -6.88 -40.20
C GLY A 351 -21.09 -5.42 -40.67
N GLN A 352 -21.48 -5.23 -41.92
CA GLN A 352 -21.76 -3.92 -42.53
C GLN A 352 -23.00 -3.27 -41.90
N SER A 353 -22.80 -2.50 -40.84
CA SER A 353 -23.83 -1.63 -40.26
C SER A 353 -23.69 -0.21 -40.80
N SER A 354 -24.80 0.42 -41.19
CA SER A 354 -24.85 1.82 -41.66
C SER A 354 -25.93 2.60 -40.93
N TYR A 355 -25.65 3.85 -40.57
CA TYR A 355 -26.63 4.77 -39.99
C TYR A 355 -26.57 6.16 -40.64
N GLU A 356 -27.69 6.87 -40.62
CA GLU A 356 -27.89 8.23 -41.08
C GLU A 356 -28.53 9.06 -39.97
N VAL A 357 -28.07 10.30 -39.79
CA VAL A 357 -28.63 11.26 -38.84
C VAL A 357 -29.12 12.47 -39.61
N GLU A 358 -30.42 12.74 -39.56
CA GLU A 358 -31.05 13.91 -40.17
C GLU A 358 -31.46 14.90 -39.07
N ARG A 359 -31.11 16.17 -39.24
CA ARG A 359 -31.39 17.22 -38.24
C ARG A 359 -32.71 17.92 -38.58
N LEU A 360 -33.62 18.00 -37.61
CA LEU A 360 -34.93 18.67 -37.71
C LEU A 360 -34.94 19.95 -36.86
N GLU A 361 -35.92 20.84 -37.10
CA GLU A 361 -36.03 22.11 -36.36
C GLU A 361 -36.17 21.91 -34.84
N ASP A 362 -36.81 20.81 -34.42
CA ASP A 362 -37.07 20.50 -33.00
C ASP A 362 -36.29 19.27 -32.50
N GLY A 363 -35.31 18.75 -33.26
CA GLY A 363 -34.58 17.55 -32.87
C GLY A 363 -33.77 16.89 -33.99
N PHE A 364 -33.70 15.56 -33.97
CA PHE A 364 -33.05 14.77 -35.01
C PHE A 364 -33.75 13.42 -35.19
N THR A 365 -33.64 12.86 -36.40
CA THR A 365 -34.05 11.51 -36.76
C THR A 365 -32.82 10.66 -36.98
N LEU A 366 -32.77 9.47 -36.36
CA LEU A 366 -31.70 8.50 -36.54
C LEU A 366 -32.25 7.27 -37.28
N THR A 367 -31.69 6.94 -38.43
CA THR A 367 -32.12 5.80 -39.26
C THR A 367 -30.94 4.86 -39.47
N GLY A 368 -31.07 3.59 -39.10
CA GLY A 368 -29.99 2.61 -39.22
C GLY A 368 -30.43 1.25 -39.73
N SER A 369 -29.51 0.50 -40.32
CA SER A 369 -29.71 -0.89 -40.76
C SER A 369 -28.57 -1.78 -40.24
N GLY A 370 -28.94 -2.91 -39.64
CA GLY A 370 -27.98 -3.89 -39.12
C GLY A 370 -27.23 -3.49 -37.84
N LEU A 371 -27.62 -2.39 -37.17
CA LEU A 371 -26.97 -1.91 -35.95
C LEU A 371 -27.73 -2.40 -34.71
N LYS A 372 -27.12 -3.25 -33.90
CA LYS A 372 -27.61 -3.54 -32.54
C LYS A 372 -27.19 -2.38 -31.65
N ALA A 373 -28.17 -1.60 -31.20
CA ALA A 373 -27.95 -0.56 -30.19
C ALA A 373 -28.13 -1.19 -28.80
N CYS A 374 -27.12 -0.99 -27.96
CA CYS A 374 -27.15 -1.30 -26.54
C CYS A 374 -27.54 -0.03 -25.78
N LEU A 375 -28.18 -0.21 -24.65
CA LEU A 375 -28.54 0.87 -23.75
C LEU A 375 -27.90 0.57 -22.40
N THR A 376 -27.02 1.44 -21.95
CA THR A 376 -26.57 1.40 -20.56
C THR A 376 -27.68 1.97 -19.68
N LEU A 377 -28.01 1.27 -18.60
CA LEU A 377 -29.01 1.69 -17.63
C LEU A 377 -28.42 1.63 -16.23
N PRO A 378 -28.74 2.59 -15.34
CA PRO A 378 -28.41 2.46 -13.93
C PRO A 378 -29.02 1.17 -13.38
N VAL A 379 -28.21 0.29 -12.80
CA VAL A 379 -28.66 -1.00 -12.27
C VAL A 379 -29.86 -0.85 -11.33
N ALA A 380 -29.85 0.19 -10.49
CA ALA A 380 -30.95 0.48 -9.56
C ALA A 380 -32.31 0.63 -10.26
N SER A 381 -32.35 1.12 -11.51
CA SER A 381 -33.59 1.25 -12.29
C SER A 381 -34.16 -0.08 -12.79
N VAL A 382 -33.36 -1.16 -12.74
CA VAL A 382 -33.73 -2.51 -13.21
C VAL A 382 -34.09 -3.43 -12.05
N LEU A 383 -33.66 -3.12 -10.82
CA LEU A 383 -33.84 -3.96 -9.63
C LEU A 383 -35.13 -3.68 -8.83
N GLU A 384 -36.12 -2.96 -9.38
CA GLU A 384 -37.37 -2.58 -8.67
C GLU A 384 -38.40 -3.73 -8.44
N GLY A 385 -37.99 -5.01 -8.51
CA GLY A 385 -38.88 -6.17 -8.40
C GLY A 385 -38.61 -7.07 -7.17
N ASP A 386 -39.64 -7.81 -6.73
CA ASP A 386 -39.69 -8.71 -5.56
C ASP A 386 -38.33 -9.35 -5.20
N ALA A 387 -37.68 -8.80 -4.17
CA ALA A 387 -36.44 -9.31 -3.61
C ALA A 387 -36.72 -10.52 -2.73
N GLU A 388 -35.93 -11.59 -2.87
CA GLU A 388 -35.85 -12.62 -1.84
C GLU A 388 -34.88 -12.14 -0.76
N SER A 389 -35.43 -11.67 0.37
CA SER A 389 -34.62 -11.11 1.45
C SER A 389 -33.95 -12.21 2.26
N GLY A 390 -32.63 -12.31 2.13
CA GLY A 390 -31.78 -13.11 3.00
C GLY A 390 -31.17 -12.21 4.08
N VAL A 391 -31.92 -11.90 5.14
CA VAL A 391 -31.38 -11.09 6.24
C VAL A 391 -30.32 -11.91 6.97
N SER A 392 -29.06 -11.55 6.77
CA SER A 392 -27.91 -12.06 7.52
C SER A 392 -27.37 -10.93 8.38
N HIS A 393 -27.38 -11.12 9.70
CA HIS A 393 -26.74 -10.21 10.66
C HIS A 393 -25.34 -10.73 10.98
N PRO A 394 -24.26 -10.07 10.51
CA PRO A 394 -22.92 -10.37 10.97
C PRO A 394 -22.59 -9.39 12.11
N TYR A 395 -22.97 -9.77 13.34
CA TYR A 395 -22.75 -9.06 14.61
C TYR A 395 -23.42 -7.69 14.81
#